data_AF-A0AAN4VZQ4-F1
#
_entry.id   AF-A0AAN4VZQ4-F1
#
_cell.length_a   1.000
_cell.length_b   1.000
_cell.length_c   1.000
_cell.angle_alpha   90.00
_cell.angle_beta   90.00
_cell.angle_gamma   90.00
#
_symmetry.space_group_name_H-M   'P 1'
#
loop_
_entity.id
_entity.type
_entity.pdbx_description
1 polymer ?
#
loop_
_entity_poly.entity_id
_entity_poly.type
_entity_poly.pdbx_seq_one_letter_code
_entity_poly.pdbx_strand_id
1 'polypeptide(L)'
;MNILRHKLFDNFHKMKDFIFSIPSDKDILDFTNSLLYKGGRGVVSDLVLKRLMTKVAFGNEMHKQPVELYKYLHLVKEVSVFLFEKKSRTVGSEFIYILGNKECRGIGEEIKYFGSYYDWVQAFQLCLILKDETGLNKLLALVNDPKNFEVEGLAPYSPDVKEVEFYQSLFTNDPSFIASSFKTVYSLFDFDKYPPISPEFEEMAYHLRVPMLDVYFGIISKDEDLYNKYLADSLIGLRKYVESTKFSDTRHADAFYFIYWAALAAIRFAELNGLKTHVTSEYLPQWLVDGNFEGLPTVFDTME
;
A
#
# COMPACT_ATOMS: atom_id res chain seq x y z
N MET A 1 -34.87 22.47 -4.36
CA MET A 1 -33.94 21.60 -3.62
C MET A 1 -34.06 20.13 -4.09
N ASN A 2 -33.86 19.84 -5.39
CA ASN A 2 -34.08 18.46 -5.91
C ASN A 2 -33.33 18.10 -7.23
N ILE A 3 -32.21 18.75 -7.54
CA ILE A 3 -31.43 18.45 -8.77
C ILE A 3 -30.09 17.74 -8.47
N LEU A 4 -29.66 17.71 -7.20
CA LEU A 4 -28.37 17.11 -6.80
C LEU A 4 -28.44 15.62 -6.39
N ARG A 5 -29.64 15.03 -6.24
CA ARG A 5 -29.80 13.61 -5.87
C ARG A 5 -29.81 12.63 -7.05
N HIS A 6 -30.15 13.07 -8.27
CA HIS A 6 -30.22 12.16 -9.42
C HIS A 6 -28.86 11.87 -10.09
N LYS A 7 -27.91 12.82 -10.08
CA LYS A 7 -26.57 12.58 -10.68
C LYS A 7 -25.63 11.71 -9.83
N LEU A 8 -25.93 11.52 -8.54
CA LEU A 8 -25.12 10.69 -7.62
C LEU A 8 -25.44 9.19 -7.74
N PHE A 9 -26.66 8.83 -8.18
CA PHE A 9 -27.07 7.43 -8.35
C PHE A 9 -26.67 6.83 -9.71
N ASP A 10 -26.58 7.64 -10.77
CA ASP A 10 -26.09 7.17 -12.09
C ASP A 10 -24.63 6.71 -12.04
N ASN A 11 -23.82 7.30 -11.15
CA ASN A 11 -22.45 6.85 -10.92
C ASN A 11 -22.39 5.52 -10.16
N PHE A 12 -23.43 5.14 -9.42
CA PHE A 12 -23.41 3.92 -8.62
C PHE A 12 -23.61 2.65 -9.45
N HIS A 13 -24.43 2.72 -10.50
CA HIS A 13 -24.55 1.64 -11.50
C HIS A 13 -23.31 1.57 -12.41
N LYS A 14 -22.77 2.71 -12.86
CA LYS A 14 -21.47 2.75 -13.57
C LYS A 14 -20.32 2.25 -12.71
N MET A 15 -20.33 2.54 -11.41
CA MET A 15 -19.37 1.97 -10.47
C MET A 15 -19.54 0.46 -10.43
N LYS A 16 -20.74 -0.08 -10.21
CA LYS A 16 -21.00 -1.54 -10.18
C LYS A 16 -20.52 -2.25 -11.46
N ASP A 17 -20.66 -1.64 -12.62
CA ASP A 17 -20.11 -2.19 -13.85
C ASP A 17 -18.58 -2.07 -13.88
N PHE A 18 -17.99 -0.91 -13.55
CA PHE A 18 -16.54 -0.70 -13.36
C PHE A 18 -15.89 -1.68 -12.36
N ILE A 19 -16.63 -2.03 -11.31
CA ILE A 19 -16.31 -3.02 -10.29
C ILE A 19 -16.17 -4.43 -10.92
N PHE A 20 -17.10 -4.82 -11.78
CA PHE A 20 -17.22 -6.20 -12.30
C PHE A 20 -16.74 -6.39 -13.75
N SER A 21 -16.43 -5.32 -14.50
CA SER A 21 -15.93 -5.37 -15.90
C SER A 21 -14.56 -4.71 -16.03
N ILE A 22 -13.62 -5.25 -16.79
CA ILE A 22 -12.31 -4.61 -17.03
C ILE A 22 -12.53 -3.17 -17.50
N PRO A 23 -12.16 -2.15 -16.69
CA PRO A 23 -12.44 -0.78 -17.07
C PRO A 23 -11.47 -0.40 -18.19
N SER A 24 -11.95 0.36 -19.16
CA SER A 24 -11.04 0.92 -20.15
C SER A 24 -10.11 1.95 -19.49
N ASP A 25 -8.96 2.22 -20.10
CA ASP A 25 -8.05 3.30 -19.67
C ASP A 25 -8.85 4.59 -19.43
N LYS A 26 -9.76 4.92 -20.36
CA LYS A 26 -10.65 6.08 -20.25
C LYS A 26 -11.50 6.07 -18.98
N ASP A 27 -12.07 4.93 -18.58
CA ASP A 27 -12.88 4.86 -17.36
C ASP A 27 -12.04 5.11 -16.11
N ILE A 28 -10.81 4.58 -16.08
CA ILE A 28 -9.86 4.78 -14.99
C ILE A 28 -9.42 6.25 -14.92
N LEU A 29 -9.24 6.88 -16.08
CA LEU A 29 -8.87 8.28 -16.21
C LEU A 29 -10.01 9.22 -15.78
N ASP A 30 -11.23 8.99 -16.26
CA ASP A 30 -12.41 9.77 -15.88
C ASP A 30 -12.69 9.65 -14.37
N PHE A 31 -12.48 8.45 -13.82
CA PHE A 31 -12.59 8.20 -12.39
C PHE A 31 -11.52 8.94 -11.58
N THR A 32 -10.25 8.82 -11.97
CA THR A 32 -9.12 9.54 -11.35
C THR A 32 -9.37 11.05 -11.37
N ASN A 33 -9.77 11.60 -12.51
CA ASN A 33 -10.13 13.02 -12.63
C ASN A 33 -11.30 13.41 -11.70
N SER A 34 -12.29 12.52 -11.51
CA SER A 34 -13.40 12.79 -10.61
C SER A 34 -12.99 12.86 -9.12
N LEU A 35 -12.04 12.02 -8.70
CA LEU A 35 -11.47 12.04 -7.34
C LEU A 35 -10.69 13.34 -7.10
N LEU A 36 -9.91 13.77 -8.10
CA LEU A 36 -8.98 14.90 -8.00
C LEU A 36 -9.65 16.26 -8.14
N TYR A 37 -10.69 16.41 -8.97
CA TYR A 37 -11.27 17.73 -9.28
C TYR A 37 -12.56 18.06 -8.52
N LYS A 38 -13.25 17.08 -7.92
CA LYS A 38 -14.58 17.31 -7.31
C LYS A 38 -14.64 17.09 -5.80
N GLY A 39 -13.50 16.99 -5.12
CA GLY A 39 -13.48 16.75 -3.67
C GLY A 39 -14.31 15.52 -3.29
N GLY A 40 -14.25 14.48 -4.13
CA GLY A 40 -15.10 13.31 -4.00
C GLY A 40 -14.97 12.69 -2.61
N ARG A 41 -15.99 12.85 -1.77
CA ARG A 41 -16.20 12.04 -0.56
C ARG A 41 -16.55 10.63 -1.01
N GLY A 42 -15.54 9.85 -1.39
CA GLY A 42 -15.74 8.55 -1.99
C GLY A 42 -14.85 7.52 -1.32
N VAL A 43 -15.48 6.46 -0.82
CA VAL A 43 -14.92 5.19 -0.29
C VAL A 43 -14.19 4.39 -1.40
N VAL A 44 -13.55 5.10 -2.33
CA VAL A 44 -13.10 4.57 -3.62
C VAL A 44 -11.61 4.83 -3.80
N SER A 45 -10.84 4.52 -2.75
CA SER A 45 -9.38 4.42 -2.76
C SER A 45 -8.91 2.96 -2.79
N ASP A 46 -9.60 2.09 -2.05
CA ASP A 46 -9.12 0.71 -1.87
C ASP A 46 -9.71 -0.24 -2.91
N LEU A 47 -10.99 -0.04 -3.27
CA LEU A 47 -11.76 -1.01 -4.06
C LEU A 47 -11.40 -0.99 -5.55
N VAL A 48 -10.98 0.18 -6.07
CA VAL A 48 -10.57 0.37 -7.48
C VAL A 48 -9.15 -0.15 -7.68
N LEU A 49 -8.27 0.15 -6.73
CA LEU A 49 -6.93 -0.39 -6.62
C LEU A 49 -6.93 -1.91 -6.44
N LYS A 50 -7.71 -2.43 -5.49
CA LYS A 50 -7.92 -3.88 -5.31
C LYS A 50 -8.39 -4.54 -6.59
N ARG A 51 -9.26 -3.89 -7.38
CA ARG A 51 -9.74 -4.42 -8.67
C ARG A 51 -8.81 -4.25 -9.84
N LEU A 52 -7.99 -3.21 -9.85
CA LEU A 52 -6.89 -3.06 -10.80
C LEU A 52 -5.86 -4.17 -10.58
N MET A 53 -5.47 -4.41 -9.32
CA MET A 53 -4.64 -5.55 -8.94
C MET A 53 -5.32 -6.88 -9.26
N THR A 54 -6.65 -7.02 -9.04
CA THR A 54 -7.42 -8.22 -9.43
C THR A 54 -7.43 -8.45 -10.95
N LYS A 55 -7.68 -7.41 -11.74
CA LYS A 55 -7.81 -7.56 -13.20
C LYS A 55 -6.47 -7.78 -13.88
N VAL A 56 -5.41 -7.20 -13.37
CA VAL A 56 -4.06 -7.50 -13.85
C VAL A 56 -3.60 -8.89 -13.39
N ALA A 57 -4.00 -9.35 -12.21
CA ALA A 57 -3.69 -10.71 -11.75
C ALA A 57 -4.47 -11.82 -12.49
N PHE A 58 -5.70 -11.57 -12.95
CA PHE A 58 -6.60 -12.61 -13.48
C PHE A 58 -7.05 -12.44 -14.94
N GLY A 59 -6.69 -11.34 -15.60
CA GLY A 59 -7.09 -11.01 -16.98
C GLY A 59 -6.32 -11.71 -18.10
N ASN A 60 -5.54 -12.74 -17.78
CA ASN A 60 -4.54 -13.40 -18.61
C ASN A 60 -3.16 -12.72 -18.53
N GLU A 61 -2.16 -13.53 -18.19
CA GLU A 61 -0.75 -13.26 -18.51
C GLU A 61 0.04 -12.27 -17.62
N MET A 62 0.06 -12.49 -16.28
CA MET A 62 1.03 -11.86 -15.36
C MET A 62 2.51 -11.95 -15.81
N HIS A 63 2.82 -12.79 -16.80
CA HIS A 63 4.14 -12.96 -17.40
C HIS A 63 4.33 -12.31 -18.78
N LYS A 64 3.33 -11.66 -19.39
CA LYS A 64 3.44 -11.25 -20.80
C LYS A 64 3.27 -9.76 -21.10
N GLN A 65 2.78 -8.91 -20.19
CA GLN A 65 2.76 -7.45 -20.43
C GLN A 65 3.19 -6.59 -19.20
N PRO A 66 4.48 -6.56 -18.84
CA PRO A 66 5.02 -5.72 -17.75
C PRO A 66 4.71 -4.22 -17.90
N VAL A 67 4.57 -3.74 -19.13
CA VAL A 67 4.33 -2.32 -19.46
C VAL A 67 2.99 -1.82 -18.91
N GLU A 68 1.91 -2.56 -19.16
CA GLU A 68 0.56 -2.13 -18.73
C GLU A 68 0.42 -2.22 -17.22
N LEU A 69 0.96 -3.27 -16.59
CA LEU A 69 0.95 -3.38 -15.14
C LEU A 69 1.76 -2.26 -14.48
N TYR A 70 2.91 -1.89 -15.05
CA TYR A 70 3.70 -0.76 -14.56
C TYR A 70 2.92 0.56 -14.59
N LYS A 71 2.24 0.88 -15.72
CA LYS A 71 1.37 2.06 -15.84
C LYS A 71 0.39 2.14 -14.67
N TYR A 72 -0.29 1.03 -14.40
CA TYR A 72 -1.30 0.97 -13.35
C TYR A 72 -0.71 1.07 -11.96
N LEU A 73 0.40 0.39 -11.67
CA LEU A 73 1.09 0.53 -10.38
C LEU A 73 1.54 1.97 -10.14
N HIS A 74 2.02 2.66 -11.18
CA HIS A 74 2.41 4.05 -11.09
C HIS A 74 1.21 4.96 -10.75
N LEU A 75 0.08 4.80 -11.46
CA LEU A 75 -1.14 5.56 -11.19
C LEU A 75 -1.63 5.34 -9.75
N VAL A 76 -1.63 4.08 -9.33
CA VAL A 76 -2.04 3.68 -7.99
C VAL A 76 -1.18 4.36 -6.93
N LYS A 77 0.14 4.28 -7.09
CA LYS A 77 1.10 4.91 -6.19
C LYS A 77 0.79 6.40 -6.04
N GLU A 78 0.62 7.11 -7.15
CA GLU A 78 0.30 8.53 -7.13
C GLU A 78 -1.02 8.85 -6.40
N VAL A 79 -2.06 8.05 -6.65
CA VAL A 79 -3.36 8.23 -5.98
C VAL A 79 -3.23 7.95 -4.48
N SER A 80 -2.50 6.92 -4.07
CA SER A 80 -2.27 6.61 -2.65
C SER A 80 -1.52 7.75 -1.94
N VAL A 81 -0.49 8.33 -2.58
CA VAL A 81 0.23 9.50 -2.02
C VAL A 81 -0.70 10.72 -1.92
N PHE A 82 -1.49 11.02 -2.95
CA PHE A 82 -2.46 12.12 -2.93
C PHE A 82 -3.50 11.96 -1.81
N LEU A 83 -4.05 10.75 -1.65
CA LEU A 83 -5.06 10.47 -0.63
C LEU A 83 -4.51 10.57 0.79
N PHE A 84 -3.29 10.07 1.01
CA PHE A 84 -2.62 10.24 2.28
C PHE A 84 -2.35 11.72 2.57
N GLU A 85 -1.85 12.47 1.59
CA GLU A 85 -1.63 13.92 1.75
C GLU A 85 -2.93 14.63 2.09
N LYS A 86 -4.02 14.33 1.39
CA LYS A 86 -5.35 14.90 1.67
C LYS A 86 -5.81 14.69 3.12
N LYS A 87 -5.50 13.54 3.71
CA LYS A 87 -5.80 13.21 5.11
C LYS A 87 -4.84 13.92 6.08
N SER A 88 -3.57 14.08 5.70
CA SER A 88 -2.56 14.77 6.53
C SER A 88 -2.71 16.30 6.61
N ARG A 89 -3.63 16.89 5.84
CA ARG A 89 -3.83 18.35 5.76
C ARG A 89 -4.95 18.77 6.71
N THR A 90 -4.88 20.01 7.20
CA THR A 90 -5.96 20.61 8.00
C THR A 90 -7.29 20.55 7.23
N VAL A 91 -8.35 20.11 7.89
CA VAL A 91 -9.69 19.98 7.27
C VAL A 91 -10.11 21.30 6.61
N GLY A 92 -10.50 21.23 5.34
CA GLY A 92 -10.92 22.40 4.56
C GLY A 92 -9.78 23.25 3.98
N SER A 93 -8.51 22.96 4.29
CA SER A 93 -7.38 23.65 3.67
C SER A 93 -7.18 23.17 2.23
N GLU A 94 -6.96 24.10 1.31
CA GLU A 94 -6.62 23.78 -0.07
C GLU A 94 -5.13 23.47 -0.21
N PHE A 95 -4.80 22.51 -1.07
CA PHE A 95 -3.42 22.23 -1.45
C PHE A 95 -3.34 21.86 -2.93
N ILE A 96 -2.15 22.06 -3.51
CA ILE A 96 -1.85 21.69 -4.88
C ILE A 96 -1.09 20.36 -4.86
N TYR A 97 -1.53 19.41 -5.68
CA TYR A 97 -0.86 18.15 -5.94
C TYR A 97 -0.54 18.05 -7.43
N ILE A 98 0.69 17.68 -7.77
CA ILE A 98 1.08 17.47 -9.17
C ILE A 98 0.95 15.97 -9.46
N LEU A 99 0.04 15.61 -10.36
CA LEU A 99 -0.18 14.24 -10.80
C LEU A 99 0.36 14.08 -12.22
N GLY A 100 1.51 13.40 -12.36
CA GLY A 100 2.26 13.41 -13.62
C GLY A 100 2.63 14.85 -13.98
N ASN A 101 2.09 15.37 -15.09
CA ASN A 101 2.28 16.75 -15.53
C ASN A 101 1.06 17.66 -15.29
N LYS A 102 0.06 17.19 -14.53
CA LYS A 102 -1.20 17.91 -14.31
C LYS A 102 -1.31 18.43 -12.87
N GLU A 103 -1.58 19.73 -12.74
CA GLU A 103 -1.93 20.33 -11.46
C GLU A 103 -3.33 19.88 -11.03
N CYS A 104 -3.43 19.31 -9.84
CA CYS A 104 -4.66 18.90 -9.19
C CYS A 104 -4.86 19.70 -7.89
N ARG A 105 -6.10 20.01 -7.54
CA ARG A 105 -6.43 20.72 -6.30
C ARG A 105 -7.07 19.77 -5.31
N GLY A 106 -6.43 19.60 -4.16
CA GLY A 106 -6.95 18.86 -3.04
C GLY A 106 -7.55 19.76 -1.97
N ILE A 107 -8.47 19.21 -1.18
CA ILE A 107 -9.00 19.84 0.03
C ILE A 107 -8.77 18.87 1.19
N GLY A 108 -8.18 19.35 2.27
CA GLY A 108 -7.92 18.56 3.47
C GLY A 108 -9.22 17.96 4.04
N GLU A 109 -9.17 16.70 4.44
CA GLU A 109 -10.31 15.95 4.97
C GLU A 109 -10.05 15.39 6.36
N GLU A 110 -11.13 15.10 7.09
CA GLU A 110 -11.05 14.46 8.41
C GLU A 110 -10.37 13.09 8.32
N ILE A 111 -9.42 12.84 9.22
CA ILE A 111 -8.68 11.59 9.29
C ILE A 111 -9.56 10.50 9.89
N LYS A 112 -9.76 9.42 9.15
CA LYS A 112 -10.21 8.14 9.71
C LYS A 112 -9.02 7.20 9.82
N TYR A 113 -8.74 6.72 11.04
CA TYR A 113 -7.56 5.94 11.40
C TYR A 113 -7.23 4.81 10.43
N PHE A 114 -8.18 3.90 10.19
CA PHE A 114 -7.94 2.77 9.29
C PHE A 114 -7.59 3.25 7.87
N GLY A 115 -8.20 4.35 7.43
CA GLY A 115 -7.93 4.92 6.11
C GLY A 115 -6.57 5.62 6.01
N SER A 116 -5.96 6.13 7.08
CA SER A 116 -4.64 6.78 6.99
C SER A 116 -3.50 5.78 7.00
N TYR A 117 -3.58 4.74 7.84
CA TYR A 117 -2.54 3.70 7.89
C TYR A 117 -2.47 2.89 6.59
N TYR A 118 -3.59 2.36 6.08
CA TYR A 118 -3.56 1.52 4.88
C TYR A 118 -3.10 2.29 3.64
N ASP A 119 -3.58 3.52 3.46
CA ASP A 119 -3.13 4.39 2.37
C ASP A 119 -1.63 4.67 2.46
N TRP A 120 -1.12 4.93 3.67
CA TRP A 120 0.30 5.21 3.88
C TRP A 120 1.17 4.00 3.58
N VAL A 121 0.87 2.84 4.17
CA VAL A 121 1.65 1.61 3.99
C VAL A 121 1.67 1.20 2.52
N GLN A 122 0.54 1.31 1.84
CA GLN A 122 0.46 0.98 0.42
C GLN A 122 1.25 1.96 -0.45
N ALA A 123 1.13 3.27 -0.19
CA ALA A 123 1.92 4.27 -0.90
C ALA A 123 3.42 4.03 -0.68
N PHE A 124 3.83 3.77 0.57
CA PHE A 124 5.20 3.48 0.96
C PHE A 124 5.76 2.25 0.23
N GLN A 125 5.03 1.13 0.27
CA GLN A 125 5.42 -0.10 -0.42
C GLN A 125 5.58 0.13 -1.92
N LEU A 126 4.64 0.82 -2.57
CA LEU A 126 4.71 1.07 -4.01
C LEU A 126 5.82 2.05 -4.38
N CYS A 127 6.09 3.08 -3.57
CA CYS A 127 7.24 3.95 -3.77
C CYS A 127 8.55 3.17 -3.73
N LEU A 128 8.72 2.23 -2.79
CA LEU A 128 9.89 1.35 -2.76
C LEU A 128 9.95 0.43 -3.97
N ILE A 129 8.84 -0.26 -4.28
CA ILE A 129 8.76 -1.19 -5.42
C ILE A 129 9.13 -0.51 -6.73
N LEU A 130 8.61 0.70 -6.97
CA LEU A 130 8.81 1.47 -8.21
C LEU A 130 10.06 2.35 -8.21
N LYS A 131 10.88 2.31 -7.14
CA LYS A 131 12.09 3.14 -6.98
C LYS A 131 11.79 4.65 -7.07
N ASP A 132 10.63 5.08 -6.57
CA ASP A 132 10.22 6.49 -6.57
C ASP A 132 10.68 7.19 -5.29
N GLU A 133 11.93 7.68 -5.32
CA GLU A 133 12.54 8.42 -4.21
C GLU A 133 11.80 9.72 -3.88
N THR A 134 11.22 10.39 -4.88
CA THR A 134 10.51 11.66 -4.66
C THR A 134 9.22 11.43 -3.89
N GLY A 135 8.43 10.43 -4.31
CA GLY A 135 7.23 10.01 -3.60
C GLY A 135 7.54 9.51 -2.19
N LEU A 136 8.59 8.72 -2.02
CA LEU A 136 9.02 8.20 -0.71
C LEU A 136 9.40 9.33 0.25
N ASN A 137 10.24 10.27 -0.19
CA ASN A 137 10.65 11.42 0.62
C ASN A 137 9.45 12.29 1.03
N LYS A 138 8.49 12.47 0.12
CA LYS A 138 7.25 13.18 0.41
C LYS A 138 6.43 12.47 1.49
N LEU A 139 6.23 11.15 1.38
CA LEU A 139 5.52 10.35 2.38
C LEU A 139 6.19 10.43 3.76
N LEU A 140 7.52 10.26 3.82
CA LEU A 140 8.28 10.33 5.07
C LEU A 140 8.17 11.72 5.72
N ALA A 141 8.19 12.80 4.92
CA ALA A 141 8.04 14.16 5.42
C ALA A 141 6.65 14.43 6.00
N LEU A 142 5.60 13.84 5.43
CA LEU A 142 4.23 13.99 5.92
C LEU A 142 4.00 13.29 7.27
N VAL A 143 4.78 12.29 7.66
CA VAL A 143 4.59 11.62 8.97
C VAL A 143 5.26 12.36 10.13
N ASN A 144 6.10 13.37 9.86
CA ASN A 144 6.78 14.13 10.92
C ASN A 144 5.84 14.98 11.80
N ASP A 145 4.56 15.13 11.43
CA ASP A 145 3.53 15.68 12.33
C ASP A 145 2.77 14.52 12.99
N PRO A 146 2.95 14.30 14.32
CA PRO A 146 2.23 13.26 15.07
C PRO A 146 0.71 13.29 14.85
N LYS A 147 0.14 14.47 14.57
CA LYS A 147 -1.29 14.66 14.29
C LYS A 147 -1.80 13.88 13.09
N ASN A 148 -0.91 13.46 12.19
CA ASN A 148 -1.30 12.72 10.98
C ASN A 148 -1.65 11.25 11.27
N PHE A 149 -1.32 10.76 12.47
CA PHE A 149 -1.71 9.44 12.97
C PHE A 149 -2.48 9.50 14.30
N GLU A 150 -2.47 10.65 14.99
CA GLU A 150 -3.36 10.92 16.12
C GLU A 150 -4.79 11.12 15.63
N VAL A 151 -5.55 10.03 15.57
CA VAL A 151 -7.01 10.10 15.48
C VAL A 151 -7.57 10.13 16.90
N GLU A 152 -8.52 11.05 17.15
CA GLU A 152 -9.29 11.05 18.40
C GLU A 152 -9.84 9.64 18.70
N GLY A 153 -9.47 9.10 19.86
CA GLY A 153 -10.01 7.83 20.37
C GLY A 153 -9.14 6.59 20.19
N LEU A 154 -7.90 6.70 19.67
CA LEU A 154 -6.95 5.59 19.65
C LEU A 154 -5.70 5.89 20.45
N ALA A 155 -5.27 4.91 21.24
CA ALA A 155 -4.13 5.04 22.13
C ALA A 155 -2.82 5.19 21.30
N PRO A 156 -1.84 5.98 21.76
CA PRO A 156 -0.53 6.15 21.13
C PRO A 156 0.32 4.86 21.03
N TYR A 157 -0.26 3.69 21.32
CA TYR A 157 0.35 2.37 21.37
C TYR A 157 -0.29 1.37 20.40
N SER A 158 -1.03 1.83 19.39
CA SER A 158 -1.57 0.92 18.39
C SER A 158 -0.45 0.23 17.58
N PRO A 159 -0.51 -1.09 17.33
CA PRO A 159 0.47 -1.80 16.50
C PRO A 159 0.69 -1.15 15.14
N ASP A 160 -0.35 -0.66 14.47
CA ASP A 160 -0.23 -0.07 13.13
C ASP A 160 0.58 1.24 13.15
N VAL A 161 0.39 2.09 14.18
CA VAL A 161 1.14 3.34 14.34
C VAL A 161 2.61 3.02 14.61
N LYS A 162 2.88 2.04 15.46
CA LYS A 162 4.25 1.60 15.76
C LYS A 162 4.94 0.92 14.58
N GLU A 163 4.17 0.29 13.70
CA GLU A 163 4.68 -0.23 12.44
C GLU A 163 5.09 0.89 11.48
N VAL A 164 4.29 1.96 11.37
CA VAL A 164 4.66 3.16 10.59
C VAL A 164 5.93 3.81 11.17
N GLU A 165 5.99 4.01 12.48
CA GLU A 165 7.20 4.54 13.15
C GLU A 165 8.44 3.68 12.87
N PHE A 166 8.27 2.35 12.87
CA PHE A 166 9.33 1.43 12.49
C PHE A 166 9.74 1.61 11.01
N TYR A 167 8.79 1.66 10.08
CA TYR A 167 9.12 1.89 8.66
C TYR A 167 9.81 3.23 8.41
N GLN A 168 9.46 4.28 9.15
CA GLN A 168 10.18 5.54 9.09
C GLN A 168 11.60 5.45 9.62
N SER A 169 11.79 4.75 10.74
CA SER A 169 13.11 4.63 11.38
C SER A 169 14.13 4.00 10.42
N LEU A 170 13.70 3.09 9.54
CA LEU A 170 14.52 2.48 8.49
C LEU A 170 15.21 3.48 7.54
N PHE A 171 14.67 4.70 7.40
CA PHE A 171 15.23 5.78 6.58
C PHE A 171 15.96 6.84 7.39
N THR A 172 16.26 6.54 8.65
CA THR A 172 17.11 7.37 9.51
C THR A 172 18.52 6.79 9.57
N ASN A 173 19.50 7.65 9.84
CA ASN A 173 20.87 7.23 10.11
C ASN A 173 21.11 6.93 11.60
N ASP A 174 20.06 6.63 12.38
CA ASP A 174 20.12 6.38 13.82
C ASP A 174 19.83 4.90 14.15
N PRO A 175 20.87 4.06 14.34
CA PRO A 175 20.69 2.65 14.69
C PRO A 175 19.92 2.43 16.00
N SER A 176 20.01 3.37 16.94
CA SER A 176 19.33 3.25 18.23
C SER A 176 17.81 3.47 18.09
N PHE A 177 17.42 4.39 17.21
CA PHE A 177 16.02 4.61 16.87
C PHE A 177 15.42 3.43 16.08
N ILE A 178 16.18 2.86 15.14
CA ILE A 178 15.78 1.64 14.42
C ILE A 178 15.57 0.48 15.40
N ALA A 179 16.55 0.21 16.27
CA ALA A 179 16.46 -0.90 17.21
C ALA A 179 15.30 -0.73 18.22
N SER A 180 15.09 0.49 18.72
CA SER A 180 14.02 0.78 19.67
C SER A 180 12.63 0.69 19.04
N SER A 181 12.43 1.25 17.85
CA SER A 181 11.16 1.14 17.11
C SER A 181 10.83 -0.31 16.73
N PHE A 182 11.81 -1.08 16.22
CA PHE A 182 11.67 -2.51 15.95
C PHE A 182 11.22 -3.28 17.20
N LYS A 183 11.93 -3.10 18.32
CA LYS A 183 11.60 -3.77 19.58
C LYS A 183 10.19 -3.42 20.06
N THR A 184 9.80 -2.14 19.94
CA THR A 184 8.46 -1.70 20.33
C THR A 184 7.39 -2.38 19.49
N VAL A 185 7.47 -2.32 18.15
CA VAL A 185 6.45 -2.93 17.28
C VAL A 185 6.40 -4.45 17.45
N TYR A 186 7.55 -5.12 17.53
CA TYR A 186 7.62 -6.57 17.71
C TYR A 186 6.97 -7.00 19.04
N SER A 187 7.19 -6.24 20.12
CA SER A 187 6.60 -6.55 21.42
C SER A 187 5.08 -6.43 21.47
N LEU A 188 4.47 -5.67 20.56
CA LEU A 188 3.00 -5.55 20.47
C LEU A 188 2.34 -6.78 19.85
N PHE A 189 3.12 -7.68 19.25
CA PHE A 189 2.66 -8.97 18.74
C PHE A 189 2.99 -10.14 19.69
N ASP A 190 3.46 -9.84 20.91
CA ASP A 190 3.51 -10.78 22.02
C ASP A 190 2.11 -10.95 22.62
N PHE A 191 1.34 -11.90 22.10
CA PHE A 191 -0.06 -12.11 22.48
C PHE A 191 -0.26 -12.66 23.90
N ASP A 192 0.79 -13.19 24.53
CA ASP A 192 0.75 -13.52 25.96
C ASP A 192 0.69 -12.24 26.81
N LYS A 193 1.30 -11.16 26.34
CA LYS A 193 1.36 -9.86 27.01
C LYS A 193 0.28 -8.88 26.55
N TYR A 194 -0.08 -8.91 25.28
CA TYR A 194 -1.04 -8.01 24.64
C TYR A 194 -2.09 -8.83 23.88
N PRO A 195 -3.22 -9.20 24.51
CA PRO A 195 -4.24 -10.01 23.87
C PRO A 195 -4.74 -9.38 22.57
N PRO A 196 -4.94 -10.18 21.50
CA PRO A 196 -5.38 -9.67 20.21
C PRO A 196 -6.81 -9.14 20.28
N ILE A 197 -7.12 -8.17 19.42
CA ILE A 197 -8.45 -7.53 19.35
C ILE A 197 -9.49 -8.50 18.75
N SER A 198 -9.06 -9.45 17.92
CA SER A 198 -9.88 -10.56 17.44
C SER A 198 -9.02 -11.76 17.01
N PRO A 199 -9.58 -12.98 16.92
CA PRO A 199 -8.87 -14.14 16.39
C PRO A 199 -8.36 -13.94 14.95
N GLU A 200 -9.11 -13.22 14.12
CA GLU A 200 -8.68 -12.92 12.74
C GLU A 200 -7.45 -11.99 12.71
N PHE A 201 -7.37 -11.05 13.66
CA PHE A 201 -6.20 -10.20 13.80
C PHE A 201 -4.98 -10.99 14.26
N GLU A 202 -5.17 -11.93 15.20
CA GLU A 202 -4.12 -12.83 15.68
C GLU A 202 -3.53 -13.68 14.55
N GLU A 203 -4.39 -14.33 13.76
CA GLU A 203 -4.02 -15.12 12.57
C GLU A 203 -3.25 -14.27 11.54
N MET A 204 -3.77 -13.07 11.23
CA MET A 204 -3.12 -12.15 10.29
C MET A 204 -1.74 -11.71 10.80
N ALA A 205 -1.63 -11.38 12.08
CA ALA A 205 -0.38 -10.93 12.65
C ALA A 205 0.66 -12.05 12.71
N TYR A 206 0.26 -13.25 13.13
CA TYR A 206 1.15 -14.41 13.21
C TYR A 206 1.65 -14.88 11.84
N HIS A 207 0.79 -14.86 10.83
CA HIS A 207 1.15 -15.37 9.50
C HIS A 207 1.73 -14.33 8.54
N LEU A 208 1.41 -13.05 8.72
CA LEU A 208 1.84 -11.99 7.80
C LEU A 208 2.76 -10.97 8.46
N ARG A 209 2.32 -10.34 9.56
CA ARG A 209 3.05 -9.18 10.12
C ARG A 209 4.34 -9.55 10.83
N VAL A 210 4.30 -10.53 11.74
CA VAL A 210 5.49 -10.97 12.50
C VAL A 210 6.57 -11.52 11.56
N PRO A 211 6.27 -12.44 10.60
CA PRO A 211 7.27 -12.89 9.65
C PRO A 211 7.87 -11.75 8.81
N MET A 212 7.10 -10.72 8.48
CA MET A 212 7.65 -9.55 7.77
C MET A 212 8.58 -8.72 8.66
N LEU A 213 8.31 -8.57 9.96
CA LEU A 213 9.26 -7.96 10.89
C LEU A 213 10.57 -8.76 10.93
N ASP A 214 10.51 -10.09 10.92
CA ASP A 214 11.72 -10.93 10.85
C ASP A 214 12.52 -10.69 9.56
N VAL A 215 11.86 -10.52 8.41
CA VAL A 215 12.53 -10.13 7.16
C VAL A 215 13.32 -8.84 7.33
N TYR A 216 12.68 -7.79 7.88
CA TYR A 216 13.37 -6.53 8.14
C TYR A 216 14.48 -6.68 9.18
N PHE A 217 14.32 -7.54 10.18
CA PHE A 217 15.38 -7.85 11.15
C PHE A 217 16.63 -8.43 10.46
N GLY A 218 16.46 -9.35 9.51
CA GLY A 218 17.56 -9.84 8.68
C GLY A 218 18.25 -8.73 7.90
N ILE A 219 17.47 -7.82 7.29
CA ILE A 219 17.99 -6.69 6.52
C ILE A 219 18.79 -5.72 7.39
N ILE A 220 18.23 -5.25 8.51
CA ILE A 220 18.91 -4.28 9.40
C ILE A 220 20.15 -4.88 10.08
N SER A 221 20.17 -6.20 10.26
CA SER A 221 21.34 -6.93 10.77
C SER A 221 22.43 -7.11 9.72
N LYS A 222 22.17 -6.74 8.46
CA LYS A 222 23.04 -6.93 7.29
C LYS A 222 23.47 -8.39 7.09
N ASP A 223 22.60 -9.31 7.45
CA ASP A 223 22.81 -10.75 7.32
C ASP A 223 21.99 -11.26 6.14
N GLU A 224 22.65 -11.47 5.00
CA GLU A 224 22.01 -11.89 3.74
C GLU A 224 21.36 -13.28 3.87
N ASP A 225 22.00 -14.22 4.57
CA ASP A 225 21.48 -15.58 4.75
C ASP A 225 20.23 -15.56 5.63
N LEU A 226 20.29 -14.79 6.73
CA LEU A 226 19.16 -14.62 7.64
C LEU A 226 17.99 -13.89 6.98
N TYR A 227 18.27 -12.83 6.22
CA TYR A 227 17.27 -12.12 5.41
C TYR A 227 16.55 -13.07 4.44
N ASN A 228 17.30 -13.84 3.64
CA ASN A 228 16.70 -14.75 2.66
C ASN A 228 15.92 -15.88 3.34
N LYS A 229 16.41 -16.40 4.46
CA LYS A 229 15.67 -17.37 5.27
C LYS A 229 14.33 -16.79 5.73
N TYR A 230 14.33 -15.61 6.36
CA TYR A 230 13.09 -14.99 6.83
C TYR A 230 12.14 -14.61 5.70
N LEU A 231 12.67 -14.24 4.53
CA LEU A 231 11.83 -14.00 3.35
C LEU A 231 11.14 -15.28 2.87
N ALA A 232 11.85 -16.41 2.87
CA ALA A 232 11.24 -17.70 2.55
C ALA A 232 10.18 -18.09 3.59
N ASP A 233 10.46 -17.89 4.89
CA ASP A 233 9.53 -18.18 5.97
C ASP A 233 8.27 -17.29 5.91
N SER A 234 8.41 -16.00 5.55
CA SER A 234 7.26 -15.09 5.41
C SER A 234 6.35 -15.47 4.23
N LEU A 235 6.90 -15.99 3.14
CA LEU A 235 6.13 -16.52 2.01
C LEU A 235 5.35 -17.80 2.40
N ILE A 236 5.95 -18.66 3.23
CA ILE A 236 5.24 -19.80 3.81
C ILE A 236 4.10 -19.31 4.72
N GLY A 237 4.33 -18.27 5.52
CA GLY A 237 3.33 -17.60 6.33
C GLY A 237 2.14 -17.10 5.51
N LEU A 238 2.41 -16.36 4.43
CA LEU A 238 1.38 -15.90 3.48
C LEU A 238 0.53 -17.06 2.96
N ARG A 239 1.19 -18.12 2.48
CA ARG A 239 0.48 -19.29 1.95
C ARG A 239 -0.44 -19.91 3.01
N LYS A 240 0.03 -20.07 4.25
CA LYS A 240 -0.79 -20.59 5.35
C LYS A 240 -2.00 -19.71 5.65
N TYR A 241 -1.81 -18.39 5.66
CA TYR A 241 -2.91 -17.45 5.88
C TYR A 241 -3.98 -17.54 4.79
N VAL A 242 -3.54 -17.64 3.53
CA VAL A 242 -4.42 -17.80 2.36
C VAL A 242 -5.17 -19.15 2.41
N GLU A 243 -4.53 -20.21 2.87
CA GLU A 243 -5.15 -21.54 3.03
C GLU A 243 -6.09 -21.63 4.25
N SER A 244 -5.77 -20.94 5.36
CA SER A 244 -6.54 -20.99 6.62
C SER A 244 -7.79 -20.12 6.58
N THR A 245 -7.73 -19.00 5.86
CA THR A 245 -8.90 -18.19 5.54
C THR A 245 -9.75 -18.96 4.53
N LYS A 246 -10.67 -19.82 5.02
CA LYS A 246 -11.70 -20.43 4.17
C LYS A 246 -12.31 -19.31 3.33
N PHE A 247 -12.07 -19.31 2.02
CA PHE A 247 -12.68 -18.43 1.03
C PHE A 247 -14.20 -18.66 1.03
N SER A 248 -14.86 -18.20 2.08
CA SER A 248 -16.27 -18.33 2.31
C SER A 248 -16.99 -17.36 1.37
N ASP A 249 -18.02 -17.87 0.69
CA ASP A 249 -18.80 -17.34 -0.45
C ASP A 249 -19.23 -15.85 -0.46
N THR A 250 -18.82 -15.03 0.49
CA THR A 250 -19.14 -13.58 0.55
C THR A 250 -17.96 -12.68 0.95
N ARG A 251 -16.82 -13.25 1.38
CA ARG A 251 -15.55 -12.54 1.53
C ARG A 251 -14.70 -12.93 0.34
N HIS A 252 -14.75 -12.06 -0.67
CA HIS A 252 -14.14 -12.21 -1.97
C HIS A 252 -12.79 -12.94 -1.95
N ALA A 253 -12.53 -13.71 -3.01
CA ALA A 253 -11.18 -14.06 -3.42
C ALA A 253 -10.30 -12.80 -3.38
N ASP A 254 -9.61 -12.58 -2.26
CA ASP A 254 -8.85 -11.37 -2.03
C ASP A 254 -7.60 -11.46 -2.91
N ALA A 255 -7.78 -10.99 -4.14
CA ALA A 255 -6.76 -10.88 -5.18
C ALA A 255 -5.50 -10.13 -4.70
N PHE A 256 -5.62 -9.43 -3.56
CA PHE A 256 -4.55 -8.78 -2.83
C PHE A 256 -3.41 -9.72 -2.45
N TYR A 257 -3.68 -11.00 -2.17
CA TYR A 257 -2.66 -11.95 -1.74
C TYR A 257 -1.99 -12.73 -2.88
N PHE A 258 -2.29 -12.42 -4.15
CA PHE A 258 -1.61 -13.03 -5.31
C PHE A 258 -0.23 -12.44 -5.55
N ILE A 259 0.00 -11.21 -5.10
CA ILE A 259 1.31 -10.56 -5.10
C ILE A 259 1.60 -10.14 -3.67
N TYR A 260 2.75 -10.55 -3.14
CA TYR A 260 3.12 -10.17 -1.77
C TYR A 260 3.82 -8.81 -1.74
N TRP A 261 3.03 -7.72 -1.78
CA TRP A 261 3.54 -6.34 -1.84
C TRP A 261 4.51 -6.00 -0.71
N ALA A 262 4.25 -6.44 0.51
CA ALA A 262 5.13 -6.22 1.65
C ALA A 262 6.51 -6.86 1.45
N ALA A 263 6.56 -8.09 0.92
CA ALA A 263 7.81 -8.77 0.61
C ALA A 263 8.57 -8.12 -0.55
N LEU A 264 7.88 -7.66 -1.60
CA LEU A 264 8.50 -6.91 -2.69
C LEU A 264 9.11 -5.57 -2.22
N ALA A 265 8.43 -4.86 -1.33
CA ALA A 265 8.97 -3.65 -0.72
C ALA A 265 10.19 -3.95 0.16
N ALA A 266 10.17 -5.03 0.94
CA ALA A 266 11.31 -5.47 1.73
C ALA A 266 12.51 -5.89 0.87
N ILE A 267 12.28 -6.55 -0.27
CA ILE A 267 13.32 -6.87 -1.28
C ILE A 267 14.00 -5.58 -1.75
N ARG A 268 13.23 -4.54 -2.09
CA ARG A 268 13.79 -3.24 -2.50
C ARG A 268 14.60 -2.59 -1.39
N PHE A 269 14.10 -2.65 -0.16
CA PHE A 269 14.84 -2.13 0.98
C PHE A 269 16.14 -2.92 1.23
N ALA A 270 16.15 -4.24 1.02
CA ALA A 270 17.34 -5.08 1.10
C ALA A 270 18.39 -4.68 0.05
N GLU A 271 17.96 -4.41 -1.19
CA GLU A 271 18.83 -3.93 -2.28
C GLU A 271 19.49 -2.59 -1.94
N LEU A 272 18.72 -1.63 -1.39
CA LEU A 272 19.27 -0.34 -0.90
C LEU A 272 20.33 -0.53 0.19
N ASN A 273 20.26 -1.65 0.93
CA ASN A 273 21.22 -2.04 1.95
C ASN A 273 22.32 -2.98 1.44
N GLY A 274 22.41 -3.21 0.13
CA GLY A 274 23.46 -4.01 -0.51
C GLY A 274 23.30 -5.52 -0.35
N LEU A 275 22.12 -6.01 0.05
CA LEU A 275 21.81 -7.43 0.18
C LEU A 275 21.17 -7.97 -1.11
N LYS A 276 21.40 -9.25 -1.40
CA LYS A 276 20.82 -9.93 -2.57
C LYS A 276 19.70 -10.87 -2.18
N THR A 277 18.66 -10.88 -3.01
CA THR A 277 17.54 -11.80 -2.90
C THR A 277 17.78 -13.03 -3.77
N HIS A 278 17.70 -14.22 -3.17
CA HIS A 278 17.81 -15.51 -3.86
C HIS A 278 16.50 -16.32 -3.81
N VAL A 279 15.50 -15.82 -3.08
CA VAL A 279 14.20 -16.47 -2.93
C VAL A 279 13.31 -16.19 -4.13
N THR A 280 12.77 -17.25 -4.73
CA THR A 280 11.78 -17.18 -5.81
C THR A 280 10.42 -17.64 -5.32
N SER A 281 9.34 -17.02 -5.79
CA SER A 281 7.98 -17.42 -5.43
C SER A 281 6.96 -17.00 -6.49
N GLU A 282 5.85 -17.74 -6.59
CA GLU A 282 4.71 -17.35 -7.42
C GLU A 282 4.07 -16.03 -6.98
N TYR A 283 4.20 -15.68 -5.70
CA TYR A 283 3.73 -14.42 -5.12
C TYR A 283 4.71 -13.24 -5.34
N LEU A 284 5.87 -13.49 -5.95
CA LEU A 284 6.93 -12.52 -6.23
C LEU A 284 7.26 -12.52 -7.73
N PRO A 285 6.47 -11.82 -8.59
CA PRO A 285 6.73 -11.79 -10.01
C PRO A 285 8.15 -11.29 -10.32
N GLN A 286 8.93 -12.05 -11.09
CA GLN A 286 10.37 -11.78 -11.28
C GLN A 286 10.64 -10.37 -11.83
N TRP A 287 9.82 -9.87 -12.76
CA TRP A 287 9.99 -8.51 -13.31
C TRP A 287 9.82 -7.41 -12.23
N LEU A 288 9.00 -7.65 -11.19
CA LEU A 288 8.88 -6.79 -10.00
C LEU A 288 10.01 -6.98 -9.00
N VAL A 289 10.74 -8.10 -9.04
CA VAL A 289 11.95 -8.33 -8.25
C VAL A 289 13.15 -7.67 -8.94
N ASP A 290 13.28 -7.82 -10.25
CA ASP A 290 14.37 -7.22 -11.04
C ASP A 290 14.32 -5.69 -11.03
N GLY A 291 13.11 -5.10 -11.08
CA GLY A 291 12.94 -3.66 -10.91
C GLY A 291 13.45 -2.82 -12.06
N ASN A 292 13.45 -3.39 -13.27
CA ASN A 292 13.83 -2.72 -14.49
C ASN A 292 12.62 -1.99 -15.08
N PHE A 293 12.40 -0.76 -14.62
CA PHE A 293 11.28 0.09 -15.06
C PHE A 293 11.69 1.23 -16.00
N GLU A 294 12.99 1.36 -16.30
CA GLU A 294 13.50 2.45 -17.13
C GLU A 294 12.85 2.46 -18.52
N GLY A 295 12.36 3.63 -18.93
CA GLY A 295 11.73 3.83 -20.23
C GLY A 295 10.32 3.25 -20.36
N LEU A 296 9.73 2.70 -19.28
CA LEU A 296 8.34 2.26 -19.31
C LEU A 296 7.39 3.47 -19.26
N PRO A 297 6.39 3.55 -20.16
CA PRO A 297 5.41 4.62 -20.12
C PRO A 297 4.54 4.54 -18.87
N THR A 298 4.13 5.68 -18.37
CA THR A 298 3.10 5.84 -17.32
C THR A 298 1.72 6.08 -17.95
N VAL A 299 0.66 5.96 -17.16
CA VAL A 299 -0.70 6.36 -17.59
C VAL A 299 -0.75 7.82 -18.06
N PHE A 300 0.14 8.66 -17.54
CA PHE A 300 0.19 10.10 -17.86
C PHE A 300 0.84 10.38 -19.21
N ASP A 301 1.75 9.52 -19.68
CA ASP A 301 2.40 9.68 -20.99
C ASP A 301 1.42 9.41 -22.15
N THR A 302 0.34 8.69 -21.88
CA THR A 302 -0.74 8.43 -22.83
C THR A 302 -1.88 9.46 -22.76
N MET A 303 -1.77 10.49 -21.91
CA MET A 303 -2.75 11.57 -21.78
C MET A 303 -2.43 12.73 -22.74
N GLU A 304 -2.69 12.56 -24.03
CA GLU A 304 -2.88 13.67 -24.97
C GLU A 304 -4.32 14.20 -24.93
#